data_AF-A0A218X4Z7-F1
#
_entry.id   AF-A0A218X4Z7-F1
#
_cell.length_a   1.000
_cell.length_b   1.000
_cell.length_c   1.000
_cell.angle_alpha   90.00
_cell.angle_beta   90.00
_cell.angle_gamma   90.00
#
_symmetry.space_group_name_H-M   'P 1'
#
loop_
_entity.id
_entity.type
_entity.pdbx_description
1 polymer ?
#
loop_
_entity_poly.entity_id
_entity_poly.type
_entity_poly.pdbx_seq_one_letter_code
_entity_poly.pdbx_strand_id
1 'polypeptide(L)'
;MDELNEYGQYIVGSMTAAAFTMFPPSRLKDLDSEYNLIANSIGSFLQIVDAICDYLEDIDAIPGPRKLWPREIWSKYVNELEDLKCEENSVEAVQCLNEMVMSSLVHVENCFKYLSALEYNPAMFRICAVLLVKEFGTLALSYNNIDVFKVKVKLRLGLRLKIFKRTRAMSDVYGAFFEFCSLMKSKVDKDDPSAMETLRRLDAIQNICINSGMLNYRNFYIMRSLEGYNPALIAGLSVLLTVLAGLSAHHLIVCKFYGV
;
A
#
# COMPACT_ATOMS: atom_id res chain seq x y z
N MET A 1 3.75 14.34 19.92
CA MET A 1 4.75 14.12 18.85
C MET A 1 5.99 13.43 19.43
N ASP A 2 6.42 13.80 20.64
CA ASP A 2 7.50 13.11 21.36
C ASP A 2 7.11 11.72 21.90
N GLU A 3 5.87 11.51 22.37
CA GLU A 3 5.40 10.18 22.82
C GLU A 3 5.23 9.15 21.69
N LEU A 4 5.03 9.61 20.44
CA LEU A 4 4.95 8.74 19.25
C LEU A 4 6.32 8.14 18.90
N ASN A 5 7.39 8.90 19.18
CA ASN A 5 8.77 8.43 19.06
C ASN A 5 9.13 7.45 20.18
N GLU A 6 8.60 7.65 21.38
CA GLU A 6 8.86 6.77 22.53
C GLU A 6 8.12 5.43 22.41
N TYR A 7 6.89 5.43 21.87
CA TYR A 7 6.17 4.20 21.49
C TYR A 7 6.83 3.48 20.31
N GLY A 8 7.37 4.24 19.35
CA GLY A 8 8.14 3.69 18.23
C GLY A 8 9.41 2.93 18.65
N GLN A 9 9.93 3.18 19.87
CA GLN A 9 11.07 2.44 20.44
C GLN A 9 10.67 1.12 21.11
N TYR A 10 9.38 0.91 21.45
CA TYR A 10 8.92 -0.33 22.10
C TYR A 10 8.24 -1.31 21.14
N ILE A 11 7.86 -0.87 19.93
CA ILE A 11 7.35 -1.76 18.87
C ILE A 11 8.52 -2.36 18.08
N VAL A 12 9.24 -3.27 18.72
CA VAL A 12 10.07 -4.27 18.03
C VAL A 12 9.12 -5.26 17.37
N GLY A 13 8.80 -5.08 16.08
CA GLY A 13 7.70 -5.83 15.48
C GLY A 13 7.72 -6.13 13.99
N SER A 14 8.63 -5.59 13.17
CA SER A 14 8.77 -6.07 11.78
C SER A 14 10.23 -6.25 11.40
N MET A 15 10.58 -7.48 11.02
CA MET A 15 11.90 -7.83 10.47
C MET A 15 12.29 -6.88 9.32
N THR A 16 11.27 -6.39 8.61
CA THR A 16 11.38 -5.40 7.54
C THR A 16 11.87 -4.05 8.06
N ALA A 17 11.28 -3.48 9.12
CA ALA A 17 11.76 -2.22 9.72
C ALA A 17 13.19 -2.36 10.28
N ALA A 18 13.50 -3.50 10.92
CA ALA A 18 14.84 -3.79 11.43
C ALA A 18 15.90 -3.92 10.32
N ALA A 19 15.52 -4.38 9.13
CA ALA A 19 16.45 -4.47 7.99
C ALA A 19 16.89 -3.07 7.50
N PHE A 20 16.02 -2.06 7.58
CA PHE A 20 16.36 -0.70 7.16
C PHE A 20 17.30 0.01 8.11
N THR A 21 17.33 -0.36 9.40
CA THR A 21 18.29 0.18 10.38
C THR A 21 19.64 -0.53 10.31
N MET A 22 19.66 -1.84 10.04
CA MET A 22 20.89 -2.66 10.00
C MET A 22 21.80 -2.43 8.78
N PHE A 23 21.29 -1.88 7.67
CA PHE A 23 22.06 -1.70 6.43
C PHE A 23 22.14 -0.22 6.00
N PRO A 24 22.98 0.61 6.66
CA PRO A 24 23.13 2.01 6.29
C PRO A 24 23.75 2.20 4.89
N PRO A 25 23.14 3.04 4.02
CA PRO A 25 23.79 3.49 2.79
C PRO A 25 25.12 4.16 3.13
N SER A 26 26.19 3.85 2.39
CA SER A 26 27.53 4.38 2.68
C SER A 26 27.62 5.91 2.62
N ARG A 27 26.71 6.57 1.89
CA ARG A 27 26.60 8.03 1.80
C ARG A 27 25.89 8.70 3.00
N LEU A 28 25.26 7.91 3.86
CA LEU A 28 24.61 8.36 5.09
C LEU A 28 25.41 7.98 6.34
N LYS A 29 26.53 7.25 6.19
CA LYS A 29 27.38 6.80 7.31
C LYS A 29 28.17 7.93 8.00
N ASP A 30 28.45 9.03 7.30
CA ASP A 30 29.18 10.16 7.89
C ASP A 30 28.25 11.11 8.68
N LEU A 31 26.95 10.80 8.72
CA LEU A 31 25.87 11.56 9.36
C LEU A 31 25.00 10.61 10.19
N ASP A 32 25.60 9.93 11.17
CA ASP A 32 24.93 8.92 12.02
C ASP A 32 23.57 9.40 12.58
N SER A 33 23.42 10.69 12.88
CA SER A 33 22.15 11.25 13.36
C SER A 33 21.08 11.35 12.27
N GLU A 34 21.40 11.84 11.07
CA GLU A 34 20.44 11.99 9.97
C GLU A 34 19.99 10.65 9.42
N TYR A 35 20.93 9.71 9.27
CA TYR A 35 20.61 8.34 8.88
C TYR A 35 19.60 7.70 9.84
N ASN A 36 19.88 7.75 11.15
CA ASN A 36 19.02 7.16 12.15
C ASN A 36 17.62 7.78 12.14
N LEU A 37 17.51 9.10 11.93
CA LEU A 37 16.22 9.76 11.77
C LEU A 37 15.45 9.24 10.55
N ILE A 38 16.11 9.10 9.40
CA ILE A 38 15.49 8.57 8.18
C ILE A 38 15.07 7.10 8.37
N ALA A 39 15.96 6.27 8.91
CA ALA A 39 15.71 4.85 9.12
C ALA A 39 14.57 4.63 10.12
N ASN A 40 14.54 5.38 11.23
CA ASN A 40 13.44 5.33 12.19
C ASN A 40 12.13 5.78 11.54
N SER A 41 12.15 6.85 10.74
CA SER A 41 10.97 7.34 10.01
C SER A 41 10.38 6.29 9.06
N ILE A 42 11.24 5.59 8.32
CA ILE A 42 10.81 4.49 7.43
C ILE A 42 10.33 3.29 8.25
N GLY A 43 10.98 3.00 9.37
CA GLY A 43 10.54 1.99 10.32
C GLY A 43 9.11 2.25 10.80
N SER A 44 8.82 3.48 11.23
CA SER A 44 7.47 3.90 11.63
C SER A 44 6.45 3.77 10.50
N PHE A 45 6.82 4.19 9.27
CA PHE A 45 5.96 3.99 8.09
C PHE A 45 5.57 2.53 7.89
N LEU A 46 6.56 1.64 7.88
CA LEU A 46 6.36 0.21 7.66
C LEU A 46 5.54 -0.41 8.79
N GLN A 47 5.80 -0.05 10.04
CA GLN A 47 5.03 -0.53 11.19
C GLN A 47 3.55 -0.12 11.11
N ILE A 48 3.26 1.13 10.72
CA ILE A 48 1.88 1.59 10.57
C ILE A 48 1.19 0.82 9.43
N VAL A 49 1.87 0.63 8.30
CA VAL A 49 1.30 -0.16 7.19
C VAL A 49 1.03 -1.60 7.63
N ASP A 50 2.00 -2.25 8.28
CA ASP A 50 1.86 -3.62 8.78
C ASP A 50 0.68 -3.73 9.77
N ALA A 51 0.60 -2.82 10.75
CA ALA A 51 -0.51 -2.78 11.72
C ALA A 51 -1.89 -2.56 11.08
N ILE A 52 -1.98 -1.76 10.01
CA ILE A 52 -3.22 -1.59 9.25
C ILE A 52 -3.59 -2.90 8.51
N CYS A 53 -2.61 -3.55 7.88
CA CYS A 53 -2.85 -4.72 7.04
C CYS A 53 -3.19 -5.98 7.84
N ASP A 54 -2.62 -6.09 9.05
CA ASP A 54 -2.73 -7.26 9.90
C ASP A 54 -3.73 -7.05 11.05
N TYR A 55 -4.50 -5.94 11.07
CA TYR A 55 -5.49 -5.63 12.10
C TYR A 55 -6.35 -6.84 12.54
N LEU A 56 -6.92 -7.59 11.59
CA LEU A 56 -7.72 -8.78 11.90
C LEU A 56 -6.91 -9.90 12.56
N GLU A 57 -5.71 -10.17 12.06
CA GLU A 57 -4.81 -11.20 12.60
C GLU A 57 -4.28 -10.81 13.99
N ASP A 58 -4.16 -9.51 14.26
CA ASP A 58 -3.74 -8.97 15.53
C ASP A 58 -4.87 -9.02 16.57
N ILE A 59 -6.07 -8.57 16.21
CA ILE A 59 -7.22 -8.57 17.11
C ILE A 59 -7.73 -10.00 17.39
N ASP A 60 -7.71 -10.89 16.41
CA ASP A 60 -8.15 -12.28 16.59
C ASP A 60 -7.05 -13.20 17.14
N ALA A 61 -5.93 -12.64 17.62
CA ALA A 61 -4.82 -13.39 18.18
C ALA A 61 -5.19 -14.13 19.48
N ILE A 62 -4.50 -15.24 19.74
CA ILE A 62 -4.68 -16.11 20.92
C ILE A 62 -3.38 -16.07 21.75
N PRO A 63 -3.43 -15.89 23.08
CA PRO A 63 -4.60 -15.98 23.97
C PRO A 63 -5.47 -14.73 24.06
N GLY A 64 -5.10 -13.64 23.41
CA GLY A 64 -5.90 -12.42 23.40
C GLY A 64 -5.43 -11.41 22.35
N PRO A 65 -6.21 -10.35 22.12
CA PRO A 65 -6.00 -9.36 21.08
C PRO A 65 -4.67 -8.62 21.26
N ARG A 66 -3.94 -8.44 20.16
CA ARG A 66 -2.73 -7.62 20.08
C ARG A 66 -3.12 -6.21 19.63
N LYS A 67 -3.07 -5.24 20.55
CA LYS A 67 -3.44 -3.85 20.26
C LYS A 67 -2.23 -3.06 19.73
N LEU A 68 -1.96 -3.18 18.43
CA LEU A 68 -0.82 -2.51 17.79
C LEU A 68 -1.12 -1.08 17.32
N TRP A 69 -2.40 -0.69 17.25
CA TRP A 69 -2.77 0.67 16.87
C TRP A 69 -2.56 1.62 18.08
N PRO A 70 -2.01 2.83 17.86
CA PRO A 70 -1.77 3.81 18.92
C PRO A 70 -3.09 4.24 19.55
N ARG A 71 -3.16 4.18 20.89
CA ARG A 71 -4.35 4.51 21.67
C ARG A 71 -4.81 5.94 21.41
N GLU A 72 -3.87 6.84 21.22
CA GLU A 72 -4.09 8.26 20.96
C GLU A 72 -4.89 8.51 19.68
N ILE A 73 -4.90 7.55 18.73
CA ILE A 73 -5.72 7.60 17.53
C ILE A 73 -7.04 6.89 17.77
N TRP A 74 -7.02 5.59 18.07
CA TRP A 74 -8.25 4.79 18.06
C TRP A 74 -9.22 5.14 19.19
N SER A 75 -8.73 5.63 20.34
CA SER A 75 -9.59 5.99 21.47
C SER A 75 -10.44 7.24 21.23
N LYS A 76 -10.23 7.94 20.12
CA LYS A 76 -11.10 9.04 19.66
C LYS A 76 -12.41 8.53 19.03
N TYR A 77 -12.39 7.28 18.56
CA TYR A 77 -13.43 6.71 17.71
C TYR A 77 -14.19 5.59 18.43
N VAL A 78 -13.51 4.79 19.25
CA VAL A 78 -14.09 3.64 19.96
C VAL A 78 -13.52 3.50 21.38
N ASN A 79 -14.21 2.72 22.23
CA ASN A 79 -13.76 2.48 23.60
C ASN A 79 -12.66 1.42 23.68
N GLU A 80 -12.74 0.39 22.84
CA GLU A 80 -11.76 -0.68 22.72
C GLU A 80 -11.41 -0.92 21.25
N LEU A 81 -10.16 -1.25 20.93
CA LEU A 81 -9.70 -1.36 19.54
C LEU A 81 -10.42 -2.46 18.75
N GLU A 82 -10.89 -3.50 19.44
CA GLU A 82 -11.67 -4.61 18.86
C GLU A 82 -13.04 -4.15 18.33
N ASP A 83 -13.57 -3.05 18.88
CA ASP A 83 -14.88 -2.51 18.54
C ASP A 83 -14.92 -1.99 17.08
N LEU A 84 -13.77 -1.75 16.44
CA LEU A 84 -13.74 -1.35 15.02
C LEU A 84 -14.23 -2.47 14.07
N LYS A 85 -14.34 -3.72 14.55
CA LYS A 85 -14.96 -4.83 13.80
C LYS A 85 -16.48 -4.81 13.83
N CYS A 86 -17.09 -4.12 14.81
CA CYS A 86 -18.53 -4.05 14.97
C CYS A 86 -19.15 -3.24 13.84
N GLU A 87 -20.21 -3.78 13.23
CA GLU A 87 -20.86 -3.15 12.08
C GLU A 87 -21.45 -1.78 12.46
N GLU A 88 -21.89 -1.65 13.72
CA GLU A 88 -22.43 -0.41 14.30
C GLU A 88 -21.41 0.73 14.33
N ASN A 89 -20.11 0.42 14.39
CA ASN A 89 -19.01 1.39 14.43
C ASN A 89 -18.37 1.60 13.06
N SER A 90 -19.02 1.23 11.96
CA SER A 90 -18.39 1.25 10.62
C SER A 90 -17.90 2.64 10.20
N VAL A 91 -18.58 3.71 10.61
CA VAL A 91 -18.19 5.09 10.27
C VAL A 91 -16.93 5.47 11.05
N GLU A 92 -16.96 5.28 12.37
CA GLU A 92 -15.88 5.54 13.30
C GLU A 92 -14.64 4.70 12.95
N ALA A 93 -14.84 3.43 12.55
CA ALA A 93 -13.78 2.54 12.13
C ALA A 93 -13.04 3.07 10.89
N VAL A 94 -13.79 3.53 9.90
CA VAL A 94 -13.22 4.11 8.67
C VAL A 94 -12.51 5.44 8.96
N GLN A 95 -13.08 6.30 9.81
CA GLN A 95 -12.42 7.55 10.20
C GLN A 95 -11.11 7.30 10.98
N CYS A 96 -11.12 6.33 11.90
CA CYS A 96 -9.94 5.88 12.61
C CYS A 96 -8.85 5.37 11.66
N LEU A 97 -9.23 4.54 10.68
CA LEU A 97 -8.34 4.05 9.64
C LEU A 97 -7.77 5.19 8.80
N ASN A 98 -8.59 6.19 8.45
CA ASN A 98 -8.15 7.35 7.68
C ASN A 98 -7.13 8.18 8.46
N GLU A 99 -7.30 8.36 9.77
CA GLU A 99 -6.32 9.03 10.62
C GLU A 99 -5.01 8.23 10.74
N MET A 100 -5.09 6.90 10.89
CA MET A 100 -3.92 6.01 10.85
C MET A 100 -3.13 6.17 9.55
N VAL A 101 -3.81 6.10 8.40
CA VAL A 101 -3.19 6.31 7.09
C VAL A 101 -2.58 7.71 7.00
N MET A 102 -3.32 8.75 7.37
CA MET A 102 -2.87 10.14 7.33
C MET A 102 -1.58 10.34 8.14
N SER A 103 -1.50 9.76 9.34
CA SER A 103 -0.32 9.84 10.22
C SER A 103 0.94 9.26 9.54
N SER A 104 0.79 8.19 8.75
CA SER A 104 1.91 7.55 8.07
C SER A 104 2.48 8.38 6.91
N LEU A 105 1.70 9.27 6.31
CA LEU A 105 2.09 10.03 5.12
C LEU A 105 3.27 10.99 5.38
N VAL A 106 3.53 11.35 6.65
CA VAL A 106 4.68 12.20 7.03
C VAL A 106 6.02 11.54 6.68
N HIS A 107 6.08 10.21 6.64
CA HIS A 107 7.32 9.45 6.49
C HIS A 107 7.72 9.25 5.02
N VAL A 108 6.82 9.55 4.07
CA VAL A 108 7.02 9.27 2.64
C VAL A 108 8.20 10.05 2.06
N GLU A 109 8.41 11.29 2.48
CA GLU A 109 9.57 12.07 2.03
C GLU A 109 10.91 11.38 2.39
N ASN A 110 11.00 10.81 3.60
CA ASN A 110 12.19 10.10 4.04
C ASN A 110 12.39 8.79 3.28
N CYS A 111 11.31 8.14 2.82
CA CYS A 111 11.41 7.02 1.88
C CYS A 111 12.13 7.42 0.60
N PHE A 112 11.81 8.59 0.02
CA PHE A 112 12.50 9.08 -1.19
C PHE A 112 13.96 9.42 -0.93
N LYS A 113 14.28 10.05 0.21
CA LYS A 113 15.67 10.37 0.60
C LYS A 113 16.50 9.11 0.73
N TYR A 114 15.97 8.09 1.42
CA TYR A 114 16.64 6.81 1.61
C TYR A 114 16.89 6.08 0.28
N LEU A 115 15.88 6.00 -0.58
CA LEU A 115 16.02 5.36 -1.90
C LEU A 115 17.03 6.10 -2.78
N SER A 116 17.01 7.43 -2.78
CA SER A 116 18.00 8.24 -3.51
C SER A 116 19.43 7.98 -2.99
N ALA A 117 19.60 7.83 -1.67
CA ALA A 117 20.88 7.49 -1.07
C ALA A 117 21.36 6.06 -1.40
N LEU A 118 20.45 5.16 -1.80
CA LEU A 118 20.77 3.79 -2.20
C LEU A 118 21.07 3.61 -3.70
N GLU A 119 20.92 4.64 -4.54
CA GLU A 119 21.10 4.50 -6.01
C GLU A 119 22.47 3.94 -6.42
N TYR A 120 23.52 4.18 -5.61
CA TYR A 120 24.85 3.64 -5.87
C TYR A 120 24.93 2.11 -5.76
N ASN A 121 23.96 1.46 -5.08
CA ASN A 121 23.84 0.01 -4.94
C ASN A 121 22.53 -0.47 -5.59
N PRO A 122 22.54 -0.76 -6.91
CA PRO A 122 21.32 -1.07 -7.66
C PRO A 122 20.53 -2.27 -7.12
N ALA A 123 21.20 -3.27 -6.55
CA ALA A 123 20.54 -4.44 -5.98
C ALA A 123 19.74 -4.09 -4.72
N MET A 124 20.38 -3.37 -3.78
CA MET A 124 19.72 -2.92 -2.56
C MET A 124 18.63 -1.88 -2.85
N PHE A 125 18.93 -0.91 -3.73
CA PHE A 125 17.94 0.05 -4.23
C PHE A 125 16.68 -0.67 -4.71
N ARG A 126 16.84 -1.65 -5.60
CA ARG A 126 15.70 -2.33 -6.22
C ARG A 126 14.86 -3.10 -5.20
N ILE A 127 15.48 -3.76 -4.23
CA ILE A 127 14.76 -4.48 -3.17
C ILE A 127 13.95 -3.50 -2.33
N CYS A 128 14.59 -2.45 -1.82
CA CYS A 128 13.93 -1.44 -0.99
C CYS A 128 12.85 -0.67 -1.76
N ALA A 129 13.10 -0.31 -3.02
CA ALA A 129 12.16 0.43 -3.85
C ALA A 129 10.89 -0.38 -4.13
N VAL A 130 11.02 -1.66 -4.49
CA VAL A 130 9.87 -2.55 -4.69
C VAL A 130 9.05 -2.70 -3.41
N LEU A 131 9.72 -2.87 -2.27
CA LEU A 131 9.08 -3.00 -0.97
C LEU A 131 8.30 -1.73 -0.59
N LEU A 132 8.93 -0.55 -0.65
CA LEU A 132 8.29 0.71 -0.28
C LEU A 132 7.14 1.07 -1.23
N VAL A 133 7.27 0.82 -2.53
CA VAL A 133 6.16 0.98 -3.48
C VAL A 133 5.02 0.01 -3.19
N LYS A 134 5.32 -1.23 -2.81
CA LYS A 134 4.30 -2.21 -2.39
C LYS A 134 3.57 -1.74 -1.14
N GLU A 135 4.28 -1.31 -0.11
CA GLU A 135 3.64 -0.88 1.16
C GLU A 135 2.80 0.37 0.97
N PHE A 136 3.30 1.37 0.24
CA PHE A 136 2.51 2.55 -0.09
C PHE A 136 1.27 2.21 -0.93
N GLY A 137 1.40 1.23 -1.84
CA GLY A 137 0.27 0.73 -2.61
C GLY A 137 -0.78 0.01 -1.76
N THR A 138 -0.37 -0.76 -0.75
CA THR A 138 -1.31 -1.41 0.17
C THR A 138 -2.02 -0.36 1.02
N LEU A 139 -1.28 0.62 1.54
CA LEU A 139 -1.85 1.76 2.25
C LEU A 139 -2.93 2.48 1.41
N ALA A 140 -2.68 2.67 0.11
CA ALA A 140 -3.63 3.31 -0.81
C ALA A 140 -4.91 2.48 -1.03
N LEU A 141 -4.81 1.15 -1.00
CA LEU A 141 -5.96 0.26 -1.06
C LEU A 141 -6.76 0.27 0.24
N SER A 142 -6.08 0.38 1.37
CA SER A 142 -6.69 0.43 2.71
C SER A 142 -7.37 1.76 3.01
N TYR A 143 -6.88 2.88 2.48
CA TYR A 143 -7.46 4.21 2.76
C TYR A 143 -8.96 4.27 2.42
N ASN A 144 -9.78 4.76 3.34
CA ASN A 144 -11.24 4.82 3.23
C ASN A 144 -11.89 3.50 2.77
N ASN A 145 -11.48 2.37 3.38
CA ASN A 145 -11.95 1.03 3.00
C ASN A 145 -12.35 0.19 4.22
N ILE A 146 -13.66 0.01 4.41
CA ILE A 146 -14.23 -0.80 5.49
C ILE A 146 -13.78 -2.26 5.45
N ASP A 147 -13.35 -2.76 4.28
CA ASP A 147 -12.90 -4.15 4.13
C ASP A 147 -11.69 -4.47 5.02
N VAL A 148 -10.88 -3.47 5.44
CA VAL A 148 -9.78 -3.67 6.40
C VAL A 148 -10.24 -4.37 7.69
N PHE A 149 -11.47 -4.10 8.12
CA PHE A 149 -12.07 -4.66 9.34
C PHE A 149 -12.84 -5.96 9.10
N LYS A 150 -12.90 -6.45 7.86
CA LYS A 150 -13.69 -7.62 7.44
C LYS A 150 -12.86 -8.70 6.78
N VAL A 151 -11.89 -8.32 5.97
CA VAL A 151 -11.02 -9.21 5.20
C VAL A 151 -9.60 -8.64 5.08
N LYS A 152 -8.62 -9.51 4.81
CA LYS A 152 -7.23 -9.07 4.59
C LYS A 152 -7.10 -8.31 3.27
N VAL A 153 -6.94 -7.00 3.35
CA VAL A 153 -6.69 -6.13 2.20
C VAL A 153 -5.23 -6.28 1.75
N LYS A 154 -5.02 -6.63 0.48
CA LYS A 154 -3.68 -6.76 -0.11
C LYS A 154 -3.66 -6.48 -1.60
N LEU A 155 -2.52 -6.04 -2.10
CA LEU A 155 -2.30 -5.90 -3.54
C LEU A 155 -2.48 -7.26 -4.26
N ARG A 156 -3.35 -7.28 -5.27
CA ARG A 156 -3.54 -8.43 -6.15
C ARG A 156 -2.20 -8.86 -6.76
N LEU A 157 -2.01 -10.18 -6.93
CA LEU A 157 -0.74 -10.74 -7.42
C LEU A 157 -0.26 -10.09 -8.73
N GLY A 158 -1.17 -9.83 -9.68
CA GLY A 158 -0.83 -9.19 -10.95
C GLY A 158 -0.23 -7.79 -10.78
N LEU A 159 -0.73 -6.99 -9.83
CA LEU A 159 -0.17 -5.66 -9.54
C LEU A 159 1.17 -5.79 -8.80
N ARG A 160 1.31 -6.72 -7.86
CA ARG A 160 2.60 -7.01 -7.20
C ARG A 160 3.69 -7.39 -8.20
N LEU A 161 3.38 -8.24 -9.17
CA LEU A 161 4.33 -8.62 -10.23
C LEU A 161 4.68 -7.44 -11.15
N LYS A 162 3.72 -6.55 -11.45
CA LYS A 162 3.99 -5.33 -12.21
C LYS A 162 4.92 -4.38 -11.45
N ILE A 163 4.67 -4.15 -10.15
CA ILE A 163 5.55 -3.36 -9.29
C ILE A 163 6.96 -3.96 -9.30
N PHE A 164 7.10 -5.26 -9.00
CA PHE A 164 8.41 -5.93 -9.01
C PHE A 164 9.16 -5.80 -10.35
N LYS A 165 8.45 -5.91 -11.47
CA LYS A 165 9.05 -5.85 -12.80
C LYS A 165 9.45 -4.42 -13.20
N ARG A 166 8.61 -3.43 -12.86
CA ARG A 166 8.71 -2.05 -13.36
C ARG A 166 9.52 -1.14 -12.45
N THR A 167 9.53 -1.34 -11.14
CA THR A 167 10.32 -0.49 -10.22
C THR A 167 11.81 -0.81 -10.36
N ARG A 168 12.54 0.04 -11.09
CA ARG A 168 13.98 -0.14 -11.39
C ARG A 168 14.83 1.09 -11.13
N ALA A 169 14.24 2.29 -11.18
CA ALA A 169 14.90 3.56 -10.90
C ALA A 169 13.99 4.49 -10.09
N MET A 170 14.53 5.63 -9.63
CA MET A 170 13.75 6.63 -8.88
C MET A 170 12.58 7.19 -9.69
N SER A 171 12.69 7.30 -11.01
CA SER A 171 11.58 7.69 -11.89
C SER A 171 10.36 6.76 -11.77
N ASP A 172 10.60 5.44 -11.63
CA ASP A 172 9.52 4.46 -11.44
C ASP A 172 8.91 4.58 -10.03
N VAL A 173 9.73 4.89 -9.03
CA VAL A 173 9.27 5.12 -7.65
C VAL A 173 8.36 6.35 -7.60
N TYR A 174 8.82 7.50 -8.11
CA TYR A 174 8.01 8.72 -8.15
C TYR A 174 6.72 8.52 -8.95
N GLY A 175 6.78 7.83 -10.09
CA GLY A 175 5.58 7.50 -10.88
C GLY A 175 4.59 6.66 -10.08
N ALA A 176 5.07 5.64 -9.37
CA ALA A 176 4.20 4.76 -8.59
C ALA A 176 3.55 5.48 -7.39
N PHE A 177 4.34 6.23 -6.62
CA PHE A 177 3.82 7.02 -5.50
C PHE A 177 2.82 8.08 -5.98
N PHE A 178 3.09 8.74 -7.11
CA PHE A 178 2.16 9.71 -7.70
C PHE A 178 0.80 9.09 -8.06
N GLU A 179 0.79 7.91 -8.71
CA GLU A 179 -0.45 7.20 -9.05
C GLU A 179 -1.20 6.74 -7.79
N PHE A 180 -0.50 6.23 -6.77
CA PHE A 180 -1.13 5.82 -5.51
C PHE A 180 -1.68 7.01 -4.71
N CYS A 181 -1.00 8.17 -4.72
CA CYS A 181 -1.57 9.39 -4.16
C CYS A 181 -2.84 9.81 -4.91
N SER A 182 -2.86 9.69 -6.24
CA SER A 182 -4.05 10.00 -7.05
C SER A 182 -5.22 9.08 -6.69
N LEU A 183 -4.95 7.79 -6.48
CA LEU A 183 -5.94 6.83 -5.99
C LEU A 183 -6.47 7.21 -4.61
N MET A 184 -5.59 7.50 -3.63
CA MET A 184 -6.04 7.91 -2.30
C MET A 184 -6.90 9.18 -2.36
N LYS A 185 -6.46 10.19 -3.12
CA LYS A 185 -7.21 11.43 -3.33
C LYS A 185 -8.62 11.20 -3.87
N SER A 186 -8.78 10.26 -4.81
CA SER A 186 -10.12 9.91 -5.33
C SER A 186 -11.04 9.25 -4.32
N LYS A 187 -10.51 8.76 -3.20
CA LYS A 187 -11.23 8.10 -2.11
C LYS A 187 -11.44 9.01 -0.89
N VAL A 188 -10.90 10.23 -0.88
CA VAL A 188 -11.06 11.15 0.26
C VAL A 188 -12.52 11.56 0.36
N ASP A 189 -13.14 11.19 1.47
CA ASP A 189 -14.42 11.77 1.89
C ASP A 189 -14.17 13.16 2.47
N LYS A 190 -14.96 14.15 2.07
CA LYS A 190 -14.81 15.54 2.54
C LYS A 190 -15.33 15.73 3.96
N ASP A 191 -16.22 14.85 4.40
CA ASP A 191 -16.80 14.89 5.74
C ASP A 191 -15.93 14.14 6.76
N ASP A 192 -14.85 13.47 6.32
CA ASP A 192 -13.89 12.82 7.21
C ASP A 192 -13.07 13.86 8.01
N PRO A 193 -12.90 13.69 9.34
CA PRO A 193 -12.16 14.64 10.18
C PRO A 193 -10.72 14.89 9.73
N SER A 194 -10.08 13.90 9.11
CA SER A 194 -8.70 13.95 8.61
C SER A 194 -8.60 14.36 7.15
N ALA A 195 -9.71 14.66 6.46
CA ALA A 195 -9.75 14.90 5.01
C ALA A 195 -8.79 16.01 4.54
N MET A 196 -8.88 17.19 5.16
CA MET A 196 -8.09 18.36 4.76
C MET A 196 -6.59 18.12 4.91
N GLU A 197 -6.19 17.55 6.05
CA GLU A 197 -4.78 17.24 6.32
C GLU A 197 -4.26 16.12 5.41
N THR A 198 -5.10 15.11 5.14
CA THR A 198 -4.78 14.03 4.20
C THR A 198 -4.51 14.59 2.80
N LEU A 199 -5.41 15.43 2.28
CA LEU A 199 -5.23 16.09 0.97
C LEU A 199 -3.93 16.90 0.93
N ARG A 200 -3.67 17.71 1.97
CA ARG A 200 -2.44 18.51 2.07
C ARG A 200 -1.17 17.65 2.01
N ARG A 201 -1.15 16.51 2.68
CA ARG A 201 0.00 15.57 2.67
C ARG A 201 0.15 14.87 1.33
N LEU A 202 -0.95 14.43 0.73
CA LEU A 202 -0.94 13.83 -0.61
C LEU A 202 -0.48 14.84 -1.67
N ASP A 203 -0.90 16.10 -1.58
CA ASP A 203 -0.39 17.20 -2.40
C ASP A 203 1.12 17.40 -2.23
N ALA A 204 1.62 17.41 -0.99
CA ALA A 204 3.05 17.54 -0.73
C ALA A 204 3.85 16.40 -1.36
N ILE A 205 3.41 15.15 -1.22
CA ILE A 205 4.06 13.98 -1.84
C ILE A 205 4.04 14.09 -3.36
N GLN A 206 2.91 14.45 -3.95
CA GLN A 206 2.80 14.61 -5.41
C GLN A 206 3.67 15.75 -5.92
N ASN A 207 3.78 16.85 -5.18
CA ASN A 207 4.66 17.96 -5.53
C ASN A 207 6.13 17.55 -5.49
N ILE A 208 6.56 16.72 -4.53
CA ILE A 208 7.91 16.13 -4.54
C ILE A 208 8.11 15.30 -5.82
N CYS A 209 7.13 14.47 -6.18
CA CYS A 209 7.20 13.65 -7.39
C CYS A 209 7.27 14.53 -8.65
N ILE A 210 6.46 15.58 -8.78
CA ILE A 210 6.46 16.51 -9.92
C ILE A 210 7.80 17.26 -10.00
N ASN A 211 8.25 17.82 -8.88
CA ASN A 211 9.47 18.63 -8.82
C ASN A 211 10.75 17.82 -9.02
N SER A 212 10.69 16.48 -8.92
CA SER A 212 11.79 15.60 -9.30
C SER A 212 12.18 15.74 -10.78
N GLY A 213 11.25 16.17 -11.65
CA GLY A 213 11.44 16.19 -13.11
C GLY A 213 11.51 14.80 -13.75
N MET A 214 11.26 13.72 -13.00
CA MET A 214 11.42 12.34 -13.45
C MET A 214 10.09 11.64 -13.82
N LEU A 215 8.95 12.31 -13.68
CA LEU A 215 7.65 11.72 -13.97
C LEU A 215 7.46 11.45 -15.47
N ASN A 216 7.18 10.20 -15.80
CA ASN A 216 6.77 9.79 -17.14
C ASN A 216 5.34 9.26 -17.13
N TYR A 217 4.38 10.17 -17.34
CA TYR A 217 2.94 9.87 -17.35
C TYR A 217 2.53 8.76 -18.34
N ARG A 218 3.28 8.55 -19.43
CA ARG A 218 2.99 7.48 -20.41
C ARG A 218 3.22 6.08 -19.85
N ASN A 219 4.03 5.96 -18.80
CA ASN A 219 4.36 4.67 -18.19
C ASN A 219 3.44 4.28 -17.04
N PHE A 220 2.46 5.14 -16.69
CA PHE A 220 1.51 4.89 -15.62
C PHE A 220 0.72 3.59 -15.86
N TYR A 221 0.53 2.83 -14.78
CA TYR A 221 0.01 1.47 -14.87
C TYR A 221 -0.77 1.01 -13.65
N ILE A 222 -0.67 1.70 -12.53
CA ILE A 222 -1.34 1.32 -11.29
C ILE A 222 -2.84 1.51 -11.46
N MET A 223 -3.29 2.70 -11.84
CA MET A 223 -4.74 2.98 -11.98
C MET A 223 -5.39 2.05 -13.00
N ARG A 224 -4.79 1.91 -14.20
CA ARG A 224 -5.23 0.95 -15.22
C ARG A 224 -5.26 -0.50 -14.72
N SER A 225 -4.31 -0.89 -13.87
CA SER A 225 -4.28 -2.25 -13.31
C SER A 225 -5.34 -2.49 -12.23
N LEU A 226 -5.86 -1.43 -11.61
CA LEU A 226 -6.95 -1.50 -10.65
C LEU A 226 -8.31 -1.50 -11.37
N GLU A 227 -8.46 -0.68 -12.41
CA GLU A 227 -9.65 -0.61 -13.27
C GLU A 227 -9.84 -1.83 -14.17
N GLY A 228 -8.74 -2.48 -14.60
CA GLY A 228 -8.73 -3.56 -15.59
C GLY A 228 -9.40 -4.89 -15.17
N TYR A 229 -10.24 -4.89 -14.13
CA TYR A 229 -11.04 -6.03 -13.71
C TYR A 229 -12.53 -5.72 -13.90
N ASN A 230 -13.00 -5.84 -15.15
CA ASN A 230 -14.43 -5.82 -15.44
C ASN A 230 -14.94 -7.28 -15.45
N PRO A 231 -15.68 -7.73 -14.41
CA PRO A 231 -16.17 -9.12 -14.35
C PRO A 231 -17.07 -9.48 -15.54
N ALA A 232 -17.73 -8.50 -16.16
CA ALA A 232 -18.53 -8.71 -17.37
C ALA A 232 -17.68 -9.10 -18.59
N LEU A 233 -16.46 -8.57 -18.70
CA LEU A 233 -15.52 -8.90 -19.78
C LEU A 233 -14.98 -10.33 -19.62
N ILE A 234 -14.73 -10.77 -18.39
CA ILE A 234 -14.29 -12.13 -18.09
C ILE A 234 -15.42 -13.13 -18.33
N ALA A 235 -16.64 -12.82 -17.88
CA ALA A 235 -17.82 -13.63 -18.17
C ALA A 235 -18.09 -13.71 -19.68
N GLY A 236 -17.92 -12.61 -20.40
CA GLY A 236 -18.02 -12.59 -21.86
C GLY A 236 -16.98 -13.49 -22.53
N LEU A 237 -15.71 -13.42 -22.09
CA LEU A 237 -14.64 -14.27 -22.63
C LEU A 237 -14.81 -15.76 -22.30
N SER A 238 -15.31 -16.11 -21.11
CA SER A 238 -15.55 -17.50 -20.74
C SER A 238 -16.73 -18.10 -21.51
N VAL A 239 -17.80 -17.34 -21.71
CA VAL A 239 -18.93 -17.74 -22.56
C VAL A 239 -18.46 -17.91 -24.01
N LEU A 240 -17.68 -16.97 -24.55
CA LEU A 240 -17.15 -17.05 -25.91
C LEU A 240 -16.27 -18.29 -26.11
N LEU A 241 -15.37 -18.59 -25.17
CA LEU A 241 -14.52 -19.79 -25.22
C LEU A 241 -15.36 -21.08 -25.19
N THR A 242 -16.44 -21.10 -24.42
CA THR A 242 -17.36 -22.26 -24.34
C THR A 242 -18.12 -22.45 -25.65
N VAL A 243 -18.60 -21.36 -26.26
CA VAL A 243 -19.27 -21.40 -27.57
C VAL A 243 -18.32 -21.86 -28.67
N LEU A 244 -17.09 -21.34 -28.70
CA LEU A 244 -16.07 -21.76 -29.68
C LEU A 244 -15.69 -23.23 -29.52
N ALA A 245 -15.54 -23.72 -28.28
CA ALA A 245 -15.30 -25.14 -28.00
C ALA A 245 -16.49 -26.01 -28.45
N GLY A 246 -17.72 -25.56 -28.23
CA GLY A 246 -18.94 -26.24 -28.69
C GLY A 246 -19.05 -26.31 -30.21
N LEU A 247 -18.76 -25.22 -30.92
CA LEU A 247 -18.75 -25.17 -32.38
C LEU A 247 -17.66 -26.07 -32.98
N SER A 248 -16.46 -26.09 -32.38
CA SER A 248 -15.37 -26.97 -32.77
C SER A 248 -15.73 -28.45 -32.57
N ALA A 249 -16.32 -28.79 -31.43
CA ALA A 249 -16.79 -30.15 -31.15
C ALA A 249 -17.91 -30.58 -32.11
N HIS A 250 -18.88 -29.68 -32.39
CA HIS A 250 -19.95 -29.94 -33.35
C HIS A 250 -19.38 -30.17 -34.77
N HIS A 251 -18.43 -29.35 -35.21
CA HIS A 251 -17.76 -29.53 -36.50
C HIS A 251 -17.01 -30.87 -36.58
N LEU A 252 -16.30 -31.27 -35.53
CA LEU A 252 -15.64 -32.57 -35.43
C LEU A 252 -16.62 -33.76 -35.49
N ILE A 253 -17.77 -33.66 -34.82
CA ILE A 253 -18.81 -34.68 -34.83
C ILE A 253 -19.45 -34.79 -36.23
N VAL A 254 -19.77 -33.66 -36.86
CA VAL A 254 -20.36 -33.62 -38.21
C VAL A 254 -19.38 -34.22 -39.24
N CYS A 255 -18.09 -33.87 -39.19
CA CYS A 255 -17.08 -34.48 -40.06
C CYS A 255 -16.94 -36.00 -39.85
N LYS A 256 -17.07 -36.48 -38.60
CA LYS A 256 -17.00 -37.93 -38.29
C LYS A 256 -18.23 -38.70 -38.76
N PHE A 257 -19.41 -38.10 -38.72
CA PHE A 257 -20.68 -38.79 -39.04
C PHE A 257 -21.09 -38.68 -40.50
N TYR A 258 -20.72 -37.60 -41.20
CA TYR A 258 -21.16 -37.34 -42.57
C TYR A 258 -20.10 -37.60 -43.65
N GLY A 259 -18.93 -38.12 -43.29
CA GLY A 259 -17.97 -38.69 -44.24
C GLY A 259 -17.61 -37.77 -45.40
N VAL A 260 -16.83 -36.72 -45.11
CA VAL A 260 -15.92 -36.10 -46.09
C VAL A 260 -14.51 -36.23 -45.56
#